data_AF-A0A438E6P7-F1
#
_entry.id   AF-A0A438E6P7-F1
#
_cell.length_a   1.000
_cell.length_b   1.000
_cell.length_c   1.000
_cell.angle_alpha   90.00
_cell.angle_beta   90.00
_cell.angle_gamma   90.00
#
_symmetry.space_group_name_H-M   'P 1'
#
loop_
_entity.id
_entity.type
_entity.pdbx_description
1 polymer ?
#
loop_
_entity_poly.entity_id
_entity_poly.type
_entity_poly.pdbx_seq_one_letter_code
_entity_poly.pdbx_strand_id
1 'polypeptide(L)' 'MRQGGLGNERKIKIWKNLWYEDQALKDAFPNLFKLAVNKDQWVCDAWEEEGEMGSWNPLFSRHFNDWEMEEVEGLL' A
#
# COMPACT_ATOMS: atom_id res chain seq x y z
N MET A 1 3.18 -9.94 -13.11
CA MET A 1 3.95 -8.80 -12.58
C MET A 1 5.24 -8.69 -13.39
N ARG A 2 5.39 -7.66 -14.25
CA ARG A 2 6.64 -7.46 -15.00
C ARG A 2 7.67 -6.86 -14.07
N GLN A 3 8.63 -7.67 -13.64
CA GLN A 3 9.92 -7.15 -13.20
C GLN A 3 10.64 -6.57 -14.42
N GLY A 4 11.09 -5.33 -14.31
CA GLY A 4 11.81 -4.64 -15.36
C GLY A 4 12.56 -3.42 -14.82
N GLY A 5 13.86 -3.59 -14.58
CA GLY A 5 14.85 -2.52 -14.66
C GLY A 5 15.21 -1.83 -13.35
N LEU A 6 16.39 -2.18 -12.82
CA LEU A 6 17.18 -1.37 -11.89
C LEU A 6 17.34 0.06 -12.44
N GLY A 7 16.79 1.05 -11.75
CA GLY A 7 16.96 2.46 -12.12
C GLY A 7 15.97 3.36 -11.37
N ASN A 8 16.44 3.92 -10.26
CA ASN A 8 15.68 4.68 -9.26
C ASN A 8 14.72 3.81 -8.45
N GLU A 9 15.10 3.55 -7.19
CA GLU A 9 14.15 3.40 -6.10
C GLU A 9 13.23 4.62 -6.13
N ARG A 10 12.19 4.58 -6.96
CA ARG A 10 11.16 5.60 -6.94
C ARG A 10 10.60 5.44 -5.55
N LYS A 11 10.90 6.42 -4.70
CA LYS A 11 10.17 6.66 -3.48
C LYS A 11 8.73 6.85 -3.94
N ILE A 12 7.97 5.76 -3.95
CA ILE A 12 6.56 5.71 -4.34
C ILE A 12 5.82 5.76 -3.02
N LYS A 13 4.93 6.72 -2.86
CA LYS A 13 4.08 6.78 -1.68
C LYS A 13 2.93 5.82 -1.86
N ILE A 14 2.73 4.94 -0.89
CA ILE A 14 1.65 3.93 -0.90
C ILE A 14 0.31 4.60 -1.20
N TRP A 15 0.00 5.72 -0.56
CA TRP A 15 -1.34 6.28 -0.69
C TRP A 15 -1.53 7.27 -1.85
N LYS A 16 -0.47 7.96 -2.24
CA LYS A 16 -0.56 9.17 -3.08
C LYS A 16 -0.06 8.96 -4.50
N ASN A 17 0.73 7.92 -4.75
CA ASN A 17 1.16 7.60 -6.10
C ASN A 17 0.10 6.78 -6.82
N LEU A 18 0.18 6.77 -8.15
CA LEU A 18 -0.70 5.99 -9.01
C LEU A 18 -0.30 4.51 -8.96
N TRP A 19 -1.29 3.65 -8.85
CA TRP A 19 -1.17 2.19 -8.74
C TRP A 19 -1.78 1.52 -9.96
N TYR A 20 -2.81 0.70 -9.74
CA TYR A 20 -3.58 0.05 -10.77
C TYR A 20 -4.53 1.06 -11.40
N GLU A 21 -4.69 0.99 -12.73
CA GLU A 21 -5.55 1.90 -13.52
C GLU A 21 -5.21 3.39 -13.42
N ASP A 22 -3.94 3.74 -13.16
CA ASP A 22 -3.52 5.14 -12.98
C ASP A 22 -4.31 5.88 -11.89
N GLN A 23 -4.86 5.16 -10.91
CA GLN A 23 -5.54 5.70 -9.75
C GLN A 23 -4.68 5.56 -8.49
N ALA A 24 -4.74 6.54 -7.59
CA ALA A 24 -4.05 6.46 -6.30
C ALA A 24 -4.85 5.62 -5.29
N LEU A 25 -4.17 4.87 -4.42
CA LEU A 25 -4.82 4.03 -3.41
C LEU A 25 -5.71 4.85 -2.46
N LYS A 26 -5.39 6.12 -2.20
CA LYS A 26 -6.27 7.02 -1.42
C LYS A 26 -7.64 7.25 -2.05
N ASP A 27 -7.73 7.15 -3.38
CA ASP A 27 -8.95 7.43 -4.15
C ASP A 27 -9.74 6.13 -4.38
N ALA A 28 -9.03 5.01 -4.56
CA ALA A 28 -9.65 3.67 -4.67
C ALA A 28 -10.12 3.15 -3.30
N PHE A 29 -9.35 3.38 -2.24
CA PHE A 29 -9.59 2.89 -0.88
C PHE A 29 -9.56 4.05 0.14
N PRO A 30 -10.55 4.95 0.08
CA PRO A 30 -10.59 6.13 0.95
C PRO A 30 -10.74 5.78 2.44
N ASN A 31 -11.29 4.62 2.77
CA ASN A 31 -11.41 4.17 4.16
C ASN A 31 -10.06 3.70 4.70
N LEU A 32 -9.34 2.85 3.96
CA LEU A 32 -7.97 2.45 4.32
C LEU A 32 -7.03 3.65 4.47
N PHE A 33 -7.15 4.65 3.58
CA PHE A 33 -6.36 5.88 3.68
C PHE A 33 -6.62 6.68 4.95
N LYS A 34 -7.85 6.69 5.47
CA LYS A 34 -8.17 7.36 6.75
C LYS A 34 -7.53 6.64 7.93
N LEU A 35 -7.42 5.32 7.84
CA LEU A 35 -6.85 4.47 8.90
C LEU A 35 -5.33 4.48 8.90
N ALA A 36 -4.71 4.74 7.76
CA ALA A 36 -3.26 4.84 7.63
C ALA A 36 -2.68 5.86 8.62
N VAL A 37 -1.78 5.39 9.48
CA VAL A 37 -1.01 6.24 10.42
C VAL A 37 -0.12 7.18 9.62
N ASN A 38 0.51 6.65 8.58
CA ASN A 38 1.41 7.41 7.72
C ASN A 38 0.88 7.49 6.28
N LYS A 39 0.17 8.58 5.99
CA LYS A 39 -0.39 8.88 4.65
C LYS A 39 0.66 9.26 3.61
N ASP A 40 1.89 9.48 4.04
CA ASP A 40 3.05 9.75 3.20
C ASP A 40 4.07 8.60 3.24
N GLN A 41 3.66 7.41 3.74
CA GLN A 41 4.51 6.23 3.84
C GLN A 41 5.01 5.81 2.46
N TRP A 42 6.31 5.57 2.39
CA TRP A 42 6.95 5.02 1.20
C TRP A 42 6.77 3.51 1.17
N VAL A 43 6.66 2.95 -0.03
CA VAL A 43 6.58 1.51 -0.25
C VAL A 43 7.76 0.78 0.38
N CYS A 44 8.97 1.31 0.20
CA CYS A 44 10.19 0.76 0.79
C CYS A 44 10.14 0.71 2.33
N ASP A 45 9.43 1.64 2.96
CA ASP A 45 9.34 1.70 4.43
C ASP A 45 8.23 0.80 4.98
N ALA A 46 7.27 0.39 4.16
CA ALA A 46 6.22 -0.57 4.54
C ALA A 46 6.51 -2.00 4.04
N TRP A 47 7.61 -2.19 3.32
CA TRP A 47 8.01 -3.49 2.83
C TRP A 47 8.68 -4.25 3.96
N GLU A 48 8.02 -5.30 4.44
CA GLU A 48 8.61 -6.23 5.39
C GLU A 48 9.13 -7.44 4.60
N GLU A 49 10.44 -7.63 4.65
CA GLU A 49 11.15 -8.81 4.13
C GLU A 49 10.92 -10.03 5.07
N GLU A 50 9.67 -10.34 5.39
CA GLU A 50 9.34 -11.59 6.08
C GLU A 50 9.20 -12.74 5.07
N GLY A 51 10.20 -13.61 5.00
CA GLY A 51 10.17 -14.87 4.26
C GLY A 51 10.52 -14.78 2.76
N GLU A 52 10.11 -15.81 1.99
CA GLU A 52 10.40 -15.91 0.55
C GLU A 52 9.56 -14.96 -0.33
N MET A 53 8.50 -14.38 0.24
CA MET A 53 7.59 -13.45 -0.45
C MET A 53 7.34 -12.28 0.49
N GLY A 54 8.19 -11.25 0.42
CA GLY A 54 8.02 -10.04 1.22
C GLY A 54 6.61 -9.46 1.05
N SER A 55 6.08 -8.90 2.14
CA SER A 55 4.71 -8.40 2.20
C SER A 55 4.68 -6.91 2.53
N TRP A 56 3.58 -6.27 2.16
CA TRP A 56 3.37 -4.85 2.43
C TRP A 56 2.61 -4.75 3.73
N ASN A 57 3.24 -4.18 4.76
CA ASN A 57 2.62 -3.98 6.06
C ASN A 57 2.54 -2.47 6.40
N PRO A 58 1.63 -1.72 5.74
CA PRO A 58 1.39 -0.33 6.12
C PRO A 58 0.81 -0.25 7.53
N LEU A 59 1.24 0.76 8.29
CA LEU A 59 0.79 0.93 9.68
C LEU A 59 -0.59 1.60 9.73
N PHE A 60 -1.53 0.94 10.40
CA PHE A 60 -2.89 1.44 10.61
C PHE A 60 -3.13 1.81 12.08
N SER A 61 -3.98 2.83 12.29
CA SER A 61 -4.24 3.42 13.61
C SER A 61 -5.14 2.55 14.48
N ARG A 62 -5.91 1.65 13.86
CA ARG A 62 -6.78 0.67 14.50
C ARG A 62 -6.94 -0.56 13.61
N HIS A 63 -7.49 -1.62 14.18
CA HIS A 63 -7.97 -2.77 13.41
C HIS A 63 -9.09 -2.37 12.44
N PHE A 64 -9.17 -3.09 11.32
CA PHE A 64 -10.21 -2.94 10.30
C PHE A 64 -11.54 -3.48 10.80
N ASN A 65 -12.64 -2.85 10.37
CA ASN A 65 -13.96 -3.46 10.44
C ASN A 65 -14.15 -4.47 9.30
N ASP A 66 -15.19 -5.30 9.36
CA ASP A 66 -15.48 -6.31 8.35
C ASP A 66 -15.64 -5.71 6.94
N TRP A 67 -16.27 -4.54 6.81
CA TRP A 67 -16.41 -3.83 5.53
C TRP A 67 -15.11 -3.16 5.04
N GLU A 68 -14.13 -2.93 5.92
CA GLU A 68 -12.81 -2.41 5.56
C GLU A 68 -11.85 -3.55 5.18
N MET A 69 -12.08 -4.77 5.67
CA MET A 69 -11.31 -5.98 5.30
C MET A 69 -11.50 -6.36 3.83
N GLU A 70 -12.72 -6.20 3.28
CA GLU A 70 -12.96 -6.42 1.85
C GLU A 70 -12.09 -5.50 0.97
N GLU A 71 -11.83 -4.27 1.42
CA GLU A 71 -10.91 -3.33 0.75
C GLU A 71 -9.44 -3.81 0.84
N VAL A 72 -9.02 -4.41 1.96
CA VAL A 72 -7.66 -4.96 2.15
C VAL A 72 -7.44 -6.18 1.27
N GLU A 73 -8.44 -7.06 1.14
CA GLU A 73 -8.36 -8.21 0.23
C GLU A 73 -8.22 -7.78 -1.24
N GLY A 74 -8.81 -6.66 -1.62
CA GLY A 74 -8.61 -6.07 -2.96
C GLY A 74 -7.24 -5.43 -3.18
N LEU A 75 -6.44 -5.27 -2.12
CA LEU A 75 -5.10 -4.69 -2.14
C LEU A 75 -3.98 -5.75 -2.24
N LEU A 76 -4.27 -7.00 -1.86
CA LEU A 76 -3.37 -8.17 -1.92
C LEU A 76 -3.42 -8.88 -3.28
#